data_AF-A0A8T6WJQ7-F1
#
_entry.id   AF-A0A8T6WJQ7-F1
#
_cell.length_a   1.000
_cell.length_b   1.000
_cell.length_c   1.000
_cell.angle_alpha   90.00
_cell.angle_beta   90.00
_cell.angle_gamma   90.00
#
_symmetry.space_group_name_H-M   'P 1'
#
loop_
_entity.id
_entity.type
_entity.pdbx_description
1 polymer ?
#
loop_
_entity_poly.entity_id
_entity_poly.type
_entity_poly.pdbx_seq_one_letter_code
_entity_poly.pdbx_strand_id
1 'polypeptide(L)' 'KCLYFDILREAGKPELGPILCEYDNIFTSFVGSWIQFTRHETIATGDKQCTFRYCKK' A
#
# COMPACT_ATOMS: atom_id res chain seq x y z
N LYS A 1 -11.32 0.53 1.15
CA LYS A 1 -11.03 -0.31 2.35
C LYS A 1 -9.61 -0.84 2.23
N CYS A 2 -8.83 -0.87 3.31
CA CYS A 2 -7.45 -1.34 3.33
C CYS A 2 -7.27 -2.28 4.53
N LEU A 3 -7.05 -3.57 4.27
CA LEU A 3 -6.99 -4.58 5.32
C LEU A 3 -5.87 -4.30 6.34
N TYR A 4 -4.68 -3.90 5.87
CA TYR A 4 -3.57 -3.56 6.75
C TYR A 4 -3.88 -2.38 7.67
N PHE A 5 -4.50 -1.33 7.13
CA PHE A 5 -4.89 -0.17 7.91
C PHE A 5 -5.95 -0.52 8.96
N ASP A 6 -6.95 -1.33 8.59
CA ASP A 6 -8.00 -1.77 9.52
C ASP A 6 -7.41 -2.62 10.66
N ILE A 7 -6.58 -3.62 10.34
CA ILE A 7 -5.92 -4.50 11.34
C ILE A 7 -5.02 -3.69 12.28
N LEU A 8 -4.19 -2.79 11.74
CA LEU A 8 -3.26 -2.01 12.56
C LEU A 8 -3.97 -0.99 13.44
N ARG A 9 -5.07 -0.40 12.95
CA ARG A 9 -5.92 0.46 13.78
C ARG A 9 -6.55 -0.34 14.92
N GLU A 10 -7.09 -1.53 14.64
CA GLU A 10 -7.65 -2.42 15.67
C GLU A 10 -6.60 -2.86 16.69
N ALA A 11 -5.36 -3.08 16.26
CA ALA A 11 -4.23 -3.42 17.12
C ALA A 11 -3.65 -2.21 17.91
N GLY A 12 -4.20 -1.00 17.74
CA GLY A 12 -3.70 0.22 18.39
C GLY A 12 -2.34 0.68 17.88
N LYS A 13 -1.98 0.33 16.63
CA LYS A 13 -0.72 0.64 15.95
C LYS A 13 -0.90 1.29 14.57
N PRO A 14 -1.79 2.31 14.42
CA PRO A 14 -2.05 2.93 13.11
C PRO A 14 -0.80 3.57 12.47
N GLU A 15 0.19 3.97 13.28
CA GLU A 15 1.46 4.54 12.83
C GLU A 15 2.30 3.58 11.98
N LEU A 16 2.05 2.28 12.05
CA LEU A 16 2.72 1.27 11.23
C LEU A 16 2.10 1.14 9.83
N GLY A 17 0.92 1.73 9.60
CA GLY A 17 0.18 1.64 8.34
C GLY A 17 1.00 2.13 7.14
N PRO A 18 1.59 3.34 7.19
CA PRO A 18 2.46 3.84 6.12
C PRO A 18 3.64 2.90 5.83
N ILE A 19 4.25 2.35 6.87
CA ILE A 19 5.41 1.46 6.74
C ILE A 19 5.02 0.20 5.95
N LEU A 20 3.90 -0.45 6.30
CA LEU A 20 3.42 -1.62 5.55
C LEU A 20 2.99 -1.26 4.13
N CYS A 21 2.44 -0.08 3.90
CA CYS A 21 2.13 0.37 2.54
C CYS A 21 3.40 0.47 1.68
N GLU A 22 4.54 0.90 2.24
CA GLU A 22 5.81 0.96 1.52
C GLU A 22 6.39 -0.43 1.16
N TYR A 23 6.03 -1.49 1.90
CA TYR A 23 6.44 -2.85 1.53
C TYR A 23 5.91 -3.28 0.17
N ASP A 24 4.76 -2.76 -0.27
CA ASP A 24 4.23 -3.02 -1.61
C ASP A 24 5.16 -2.48 -2.70
N ASN A 25 5.83 -1.34 -2.45
CA ASN A 25 6.82 -0.75 -3.38
C ASN A 25 8.06 -1.65 -3.46
N ILE A 26 8.53 -2.17 -2.33
CA ILE A 26 9.66 -3.10 -2.28
C ILE A 26 9.32 -4.38 -3.04
N PHE A 27 8.16 -4.98 -2.76
CA PHE A 27 7.72 -6.19 -3.46
C PHE A 27 7.59 -5.96 -4.97
N THR A 28 6.99 -4.84 -5.39
CA THR A 28 6.83 -4.53 -6.82
C THR A 28 8.13 -4.19 -7.51
N SER A 29 9.15 -3.68 -6.81
CA SER A 29 10.49 -3.53 -7.37
C SER A 29 11.09 -4.89 -7.77
N PHE A 30 10.86 -5.94 -6.99
CA PHE A 30 11.38 -7.29 -7.25
C PHE A 30 10.75 -7.92 -8.50
N VAL A 31 9.45 -7.69 -8.71
CA VAL A 31 8.71 -8.16 -9.90
C VAL A 31 8.59 -7.08 -10.99
N GLY A 32 9.35 -5.99 -10.87
CA GLY A 32 9.20 -4.79 -11.69
C GLY A 32 9.54 -4.98 -13.16
N SER A 33 10.15 -6.11 -13.54
CA SER A 33 10.37 -6.50 -14.94
C SER A 33 9.10 -7.04 -15.61
N TRP A 34 8.12 -7.52 -14.84
CA TRP A 34 6.90 -8.14 -15.36
C TRP A 34 5.67 -7.24 -15.18
N ILE A 35 5.66 -6.46 -14.10
CA ILE A 35 4.54 -5.60 -13.74
C ILE A 35 4.99 -4.18 -13.45
N GLN A 36 4.17 -3.22 -13.84
CA GLN A 36 4.23 -1.85 -13.39
C GLN A 36 3.17 -1.65 -12.31
N PHE A 37 3.61 -1.26 -11.13
CA PHE A 37 2.74 -0.88 -10.03
C PHE A 37 2.63 0.65 -9.96
N THR A 38 1.42 1.16 -9.77
CA THR A 38 1.17 2.57 -9.49
C THR A 38 0.21 2.75 -8.32
N ARG A 39 0.51 3.76 -7.50
CA ARG A 39 -0.28 4.23 -6.37
C ARG A 39 -0.23 5.75 -6.34
N HIS A 40 -1.38 6.37 -6.13
CA HIS A 40 -1.51 7.84 -6.02
C HIS A 40 -2.06 8.29 -4.67
N GLU A 41 -2.84 7.43 -4.01
CA GLU A 41 -3.52 7.74 -2.75
C GLU A 41 -3.38 6.55 -1.80
N THR A 42 -3.20 6.81 -0.50
CA THR A 42 -3.34 5.80 0.54
C THR A 42 -3.94 6.37 1.82
N ILE A 43 -4.94 5.67 2.36
CA ILE A 43 -5.57 6.01 3.65
C ILE A 43 -4.54 6.07 4.77
N ALA A 44 -3.46 5.27 4.68
CA ALA A 44 -2.40 5.29 5.66
C ALA A 44 -1.68 6.65 5.77
N THR A 45 -1.63 7.45 4.70
CA THR A 45 -1.06 8.81 4.68
C THR A 45 -2.09 9.91 4.83
N GLY A 46 -3.35 9.56 5.14
CA GLY A 46 -4.44 10.52 5.35
C GLY A 46 -5.31 10.78 4.12
N ASP A 47 -5.14 10.05 3.02
CA ASP A 47 -6.03 10.17 1.86
C ASP A 47 -7.41 9.54 2.13
N LYS A 48 -8.39 9.86 1.27
CA LYS A 48 -9.76 9.35 1.41
C LYS A 48 -9.89 7.87 1.02
N GLN A 49 -8.97 7.38 0.20
CA GLN A 49 -8.99 6.04 -0.35
C GLN A 49 -7.58 5.55 -0.66
N CYS A 50 -7.44 4.26 -0.92
CA CYS A 50 -6.20 3.70 -1.44
C CYS A 50 -6.37 3.39 -2.93
N THR A 51 -5.43 3.82 -3.76
CA THR A 51 -5.38 3.47 -5.19
C THR A 51 -4.25 2.50 -5.45
N PHE A 52 -4.57 1.34 -6.03
CA PHE A 52 -3.58 0.32 -6.41
C PHE A 52 -3.87 -0.11 -7.83
N ARG A 53 -2.88 -0.02 -8.72
CA ARG A 53 -2.99 -0.50 -10.09
C ARG A 53 -1.74 -1.29 -10.46
N TYR A 54 -1.97 -2.46 -11.04
CA TYR A 54 -0.93 -3.31 -11.62
C TYR A 54 -1.19 -3.41 -13.12
N CYS A 55 -0.20 -3.06 -13.93
CA CYS A 55 -0.22 -3.22 -15.37
C CYS A 55 0.87 -4.21 -15.77
N LYS A 56 0.60 -5.05 -16.76
CA LYS A 56 1.68 -5.84 -17.40
C LYS A 56 2.61 -4.87 -18.15
N LYS A 57 3.92 -5.12 -18.09
CA LYS A 57 4.88 -4.43 -18.96
C LYS A 57 4.94 -5.04 -20.36
#